data_AF-A0AAD0N0I1-F1
#
_entry.id   AF-A0AAD0N0I1-F1
#
_cell.length_a   1.000
_cell.length_b   1.000
_cell.length_c   1.000
_cell.angle_alpha   90.00
_cell.angle_beta   90.00
_cell.angle_gamma   90.00
#
_symmetry.space_group_name_H-M   'P 1'
#
loop_
_entity.id
_entity.type
_entity.pdbx_description
1 polymer ?
#
loop_
_entity_poly.entity_id
_entity_poly.type
_entity_poly.pdbx_seq_one_letter_code
_entity_poly.pdbx_strand_id
1 'polypeptide(L)'
;MILSHYRRSVPSLCLFLLLGTAQVHAADAMIVWPAGWEVESIPTESGETVQPSVQVRQRAVKNDQSGNPLMVMELTQTRLAPGHDVNVQGVLLEMRKSVQVNFARSGLQSVCTHVRESRLSVVPALETTCTITQNGVHVLTQTLVAAASKELAWSLSYAGSADGYASNKDEALRIRESLRLDVTQ
;
A
#
# COMPACT_ATOMS: atom_id res chain seq x y z
N MET A 1 15.22 74.03 29.59
CA MET A 1 13.92 74.09 30.29
C MET A 1 12.85 74.28 29.23
N ILE A 2 11.75 73.51 29.35
CA ILE A 2 10.38 73.83 28.89
C ILE A 2 9.99 73.43 27.45
N LEU A 3 9.19 72.36 27.41
CA LEU A 3 7.97 72.06 26.62
C LEU A 3 8.08 72.10 25.08
N SER A 4 7.46 71.19 24.32
CA SER A 4 6.06 70.78 24.41
C SER A 4 5.81 69.51 23.59
N HIS A 5 4.96 68.64 24.15
CA HIS A 5 4.43 67.42 23.55
C HIS A 5 3.74 67.65 22.20
N TYR A 6 4.07 66.83 21.20
CA TYR A 6 3.28 66.69 19.98
C TYR A 6 2.38 65.47 20.07
N ARG A 7 1.11 65.70 19.73
CA ARG A 7 -0.04 64.83 19.96
C ARG A 7 -0.29 63.97 18.72
N ARG A 8 -0.42 62.66 18.95
CA ARG A 8 -1.15 61.61 18.21
C ARG A 8 -1.52 61.86 16.73
N SER A 9 -1.12 60.92 15.88
CA SER A 9 -2.06 60.23 15.00
C SER A 9 -1.55 58.82 14.68
N VAL A 10 -2.40 57.82 14.91
CA VAL A 10 -2.18 56.40 14.62
C VAL A 10 -2.83 56.10 13.28
N PRO A 11 -2.12 55.41 12.36
CA PRO A 11 -2.80 54.56 11.42
C PRO A 11 -2.46 53.08 11.70
N SER A 12 -3.55 52.35 11.92
CA SER A 12 -3.66 50.91 12.01
C SER A 12 -3.01 50.23 10.80
N LEU A 13 -2.03 49.35 11.03
CA LEU A 13 -1.50 48.44 10.02
C LEU A 13 -1.90 47.02 10.41
N CYS A 14 -3.08 46.59 9.96
CA CYS A 14 -3.53 45.21 10.07
C CYS A 14 -2.70 44.32 9.15
N LEU A 15 -1.65 43.70 9.70
CA LEU A 15 -0.90 42.63 9.05
C LEU A 15 -1.71 41.33 9.15
N PHE A 16 -2.51 41.02 8.13
CA PHE A 16 -3.16 39.71 8.00
C PHE A 16 -2.10 38.66 7.65
N LEU A 17 -1.60 37.96 8.68
CA LEU A 17 -0.86 36.72 8.56
C LEU A 17 -1.82 35.63 8.04
N LEU A 18 -1.82 35.39 6.73
CA LEU A 18 -2.37 34.19 6.13
C LEU A 18 -1.46 33.01 6.49
N LEU A 19 -1.62 32.47 7.71
CA LEU A 19 -1.21 31.09 8.00
C LEU A 19 -2.14 30.17 7.22
N GLY A 20 -1.76 29.87 5.98
CA GLY A 20 -2.29 28.71 5.28
C GLY A 20 -1.90 27.47 6.07
N THR A 21 -2.85 26.95 6.86
CA THR A 21 -2.74 25.63 7.44
C THR A 21 -2.72 24.65 6.29
N ALA A 22 -1.53 24.20 5.89
CA ALA A 22 -1.39 22.98 5.13
C ALA A 22 -1.98 21.86 6.02
N GLN A 23 -3.24 21.51 5.80
CA GLN A 23 -3.79 20.28 6.34
C GLN A 23 -3.09 19.13 5.63
N VAL A 24 -1.90 18.78 6.13
CA VAL A 24 -1.30 17.48 5.87
C VAL A 24 -2.25 16.48 6.54
N HIS A 25 -3.22 15.99 5.78
CA HIS A 25 -3.92 14.77 6.13
C HIS A 25 -2.88 13.66 6.03
N ALA A 26 -2.15 13.44 7.12
CA ALA A 26 -1.43 12.21 7.31
C ALA A 26 -2.52 11.14 7.42
N ALA A 27 -2.88 10.52 6.29
CA ALA A 27 -3.52 9.22 6.33
C ALA A 27 -2.63 8.36 7.22
N ASP A 28 -3.18 7.82 8.32
CA ASP A 28 -2.41 6.95 9.21
C ASP A 28 -1.74 5.88 8.36
N ALA A 29 -0.40 5.93 8.30
CA ALA A 29 0.34 5.06 7.42
C ALA A 29 0.14 3.61 7.90
N MET A 30 -0.61 2.84 7.11
CA MET A 30 -0.90 1.44 7.39
C MET A 30 0.38 0.59 7.31
N ILE A 31 1.32 0.99 6.44
CA ILE A 31 2.69 0.47 6.38
C ILE A 31 3.68 1.49 6.93
N VAL A 32 4.50 1.07 7.89
CA VAL A 32 5.74 1.77 8.27
C VAL A 32 6.89 1.12 7.50
N TRP A 33 7.33 1.77 6.42
CA TRP A 33 8.36 1.22 5.55
C TRP A 33 9.75 1.23 6.23
N PRO A 34 10.48 0.10 6.25
CA PRO A 34 11.84 0.07 6.75
C PRO A 34 12.80 0.92 5.91
N ALA A 35 13.99 1.20 6.46
CA ALA A 35 15.05 1.85 5.70
C ALA A 35 15.42 1.05 4.44
N GLY A 36 15.68 1.76 3.34
CA GLY A 36 16.00 1.16 2.04
C GLY A 36 14.79 0.84 1.16
N TRP A 37 13.57 1.14 1.62
CA TRP A 37 12.36 1.12 0.78
C TRP A 37 12.04 2.52 0.28
N GLU A 38 11.88 2.64 -1.03
CA GLU A 38 11.46 3.85 -1.72
C GLU A 38 9.94 3.81 -1.90
N VAL A 39 9.23 4.71 -1.23
CA VAL A 39 7.77 4.81 -1.31
C VAL A 39 7.39 5.49 -2.62
N GLU A 40 6.51 4.85 -3.37
CA GLU A 40 5.99 5.41 -4.61
C GLU A 40 4.69 6.18 -4.38
N SER A 41 4.55 7.31 -5.06
CA SER A 41 3.30 8.07 -5.08
C SER A 41 2.31 7.40 -6.04
N ILE A 42 1.32 6.72 -5.50
CA ILE A 42 0.20 6.18 -6.27
C ILE A 42 -1.02 7.09 -6.08
N PRO A 43 -1.63 7.59 -7.16
CA PRO A 43 -2.91 8.28 -7.07
C PRO A 43 -3.94 7.34 -6.43
N THR A 44 -4.54 7.75 -5.32
CA THR A 44 -5.78 7.12 -4.85
C THR A 44 -6.89 7.68 -5.74
N GLU A 45 -7.65 6.80 -6.39
CA GLU A 45 -8.79 7.23 -7.21
C GLU A 45 -9.82 7.94 -6.32
N SER A 46 -9.75 9.27 -6.27
CA SER A 46 -10.73 10.13 -5.63
C SER A 46 -11.97 10.24 -6.54
N GLY A 47 -12.64 9.11 -6.73
CA GLY A 47 -13.97 9.06 -7.34
C GLY A 47 -15.06 9.35 -6.29
N GLU A 48 -16.27 9.66 -6.76
CA GLU A 48 -17.45 9.87 -5.92
C GLU A 48 -17.63 8.74 -4.88
N THR A 49 -18.33 9.04 -3.78
CA THR A 49 -18.60 8.12 -2.65
C THR A 49 -19.51 6.95 -3.04
N VAL A 50 -19.04 6.07 -3.92
CA VAL A 50 -19.65 4.80 -4.28
C VAL A 50 -18.90 3.70 -3.54
N GLN A 51 -19.63 2.76 -2.93
CA GLN A 51 -19.06 1.58 -2.29
C GLN A 51 -19.23 0.37 -3.22
N PRO A 52 -18.21 -0.51 -3.35
CA PRO A 52 -16.90 -0.44 -2.72
C PRO A 52 -15.98 0.60 -3.36
N SER A 53 -15.13 1.25 -2.55
CA SER A 53 -14.14 2.24 -3.03
C SER A 53 -12.77 1.97 -2.42
N VAL A 54 -11.74 2.07 -3.27
CA VAL A 54 -10.35 2.02 -2.83
C VAL A 54 -10.08 3.24 -1.95
N GLN A 55 -9.73 3.01 -0.70
CA GLN A 55 -9.49 4.08 0.28
C GLN A 55 -8.01 4.40 0.40
N VAL A 56 -7.16 3.38 0.35
CA VAL A 56 -5.72 3.52 0.53
C VAL A 56 -5.01 2.57 -0.41
N ARG A 57 -3.97 3.07 -1.08
CA ARG A 57 -3.02 2.25 -1.84
C ARG A 57 -1.61 2.73 -1.52
N GLN A 58 -0.79 1.84 -0.96
CA GLN A 58 0.60 2.11 -0.61
C GLN A 58 1.49 1.11 -1.32
N ARG A 59 2.52 1.62 -2.01
CA ARG A 59 3.54 0.80 -2.69
C ARG A 59 4.92 1.32 -2.36
N ALA A 60 5.87 0.41 -2.21
CA ALA A 60 7.28 0.76 -2.14
C ALA A 60 8.14 -0.29 -2.85
N VAL A 61 9.34 0.14 -3.23
CA VAL A 61 10.35 -0.68 -3.91
C VAL A 61 11.63 -0.65 -3.10
N LYS A 62 12.21 -1.83 -2.87
CA LYS A 62 13.57 -1.97 -2.36
C LYS A 62 14.50 -2.19 -3.55
N ASN A 63 15.50 -1.34 -3.70
CA ASN A 63 16.46 -1.41 -4.79
C ASN A 63 17.83 -1.90 -4.32
N ASP A 64 18.63 -2.44 -5.23
CA ASP A 64 20.06 -2.65 -5.03
C ASP A 64 20.84 -1.33 -5.23
N GLN A 65 22.17 -1.40 -5.09
CA GLN A 65 23.05 -0.23 -5.26
C GLN A 65 23.05 0.33 -6.70
N SER A 66 22.65 -0.48 -7.68
CA SER A 66 22.54 -0.08 -9.09
C SER A 66 21.15 0.47 -9.43
N GLY A 67 20.22 0.50 -8.47
CA GLY A 67 18.84 0.92 -8.68
C GLY A 67 17.93 -0.17 -9.26
N ASN A 68 18.37 -1.43 -9.32
CA ASN A 68 17.52 -2.52 -9.77
C ASN A 68 16.56 -2.95 -8.66
N PRO A 69 15.28 -3.23 -8.97
CA PRO A 69 14.32 -3.65 -7.97
C PRO A 69 14.64 -5.04 -7.44
N LEU A 70 14.95 -5.13 -6.15
CA LEU A 70 15.09 -6.39 -5.42
C LEU A 70 13.73 -6.93 -4.99
N MET A 71 12.85 -6.03 -4.53
CA MET A 71 11.49 -6.38 -4.14
C MET A 71 10.56 -5.18 -4.27
N VAL A 72 9.32 -5.44 -4.68
CA VAL A 72 8.21 -4.49 -4.71
C VAL A 72 7.14 -5.01 -3.76
N MET A 73 6.59 -4.15 -2.92
CA MET A 73 5.43 -4.45 -2.08
C MET A 73 4.33 -3.44 -2.32
N GLU A 74 3.09 -3.92 -2.43
CA GLU A 74 1.90 -3.08 -2.58
C GLU A 74 0.76 -3.59 -1.71
N LEU A 75 0.14 -2.69 -0.95
CA LEU A 75 -1.04 -2.91 -0.13
C LEU A 75 -2.16 -2.00 -0.61
N THR A 76 -3.33 -2.59 -0.86
CA THR A 76 -4.56 -1.86 -1.16
C THR A 76 -5.60 -2.17 -0.08
N GLN A 77 -6.29 -1.13 0.39
CA GLN A 77 -7.45 -1.22 1.27
C GLN A 77 -8.68 -0.67 0.55
N THR A 78 -9.76 -1.42 0.62
CA THR A 78 -11.05 -1.09 0.01
C THR A 78 -12.13 -1.06 1.08
N ARG A 79 -12.94 -0.01 1.11
CA ARG A 79 -14.15 0.03 1.94
C ARG A 79 -15.26 -0.77 1.27
N LEU A 80 -15.89 -1.64 2.03
CA LEU A 80 -16.99 -2.49 1.59
C LEU A 80 -18.34 -1.77 1.74
N ALA A 81 -19.33 -2.24 0.98
CA ALA A 81 -20.72 -1.85 1.22
C ALA A 81 -21.24 -2.52 2.52
N PRO A 82 -22.07 -1.85 3.33
CA PRO A 82 -22.65 -2.43 4.54
C PRO A 82 -23.35 -3.77 4.27
N GLY A 83 -23.09 -4.77 5.11
CA GLY A 83 -23.67 -6.11 4.99
C GLY A 83 -23.09 -6.97 3.86
N HIS A 84 -22.07 -6.50 3.13
CA HIS A 84 -21.37 -7.31 2.15
C HIS A 84 -20.41 -8.28 2.83
N ASP A 85 -20.58 -9.57 2.57
CA ASP A 85 -19.63 -10.60 2.97
C ASP A 85 -18.67 -10.92 1.83
N VAL A 86 -17.37 -10.87 2.12
CA VAL A 86 -16.33 -11.05 1.11
C VAL A 86 -15.93 -12.51 1.04
N ASN A 87 -16.12 -13.11 -0.13
CA ASN A 87 -15.47 -14.39 -0.43
C ASN A 87 -13.96 -14.19 -0.65
N VAL A 88 -13.19 -14.20 0.44
CA VAL A 88 -11.73 -13.96 0.43
C VAL A 88 -11.01 -14.95 -0.49
N GLN A 89 -11.46 -16.20 -0.55
CA GLN A 89 -10.88 -17.20 -1.45
C GLN A 89 -11.13 -16.84 -2.91
N GLY A 90 -12.35 -16.44 -3.25
CA GLY A 90 -12.70 -15.96 -4.58
C GLY A 90 -11.86 -14.76 -5.00
N VAL A 91 -11.69 -13.78 -4.11
CA VAL A 91 -10.82 -12.61 -4.35
C VAL A 91 -9.37 -13.06 -4.64
N LEU A 92 -8.81 -13.94 -3.82
CA LEU A 92 -7.44 -14.42 -4.02
C LEU A 92 -7.27 -15.20 -5.33
N LEU A 93 -8.28 -15.96 -5.75
CA LEU A 93 -8.27 -16.67 -7.03
C LEU A 93 -8.31 -15.71 -8.22
N GLU A 94 -9.06 -14.61 -8.14
CA GLU A 94 -9.04 -13.57 -9.17
C GLU A 94 -7.71 -12.80 -9.19
N MET A 95 -7.11 -12.51 -8.04
CA MET A 95 -5.76 -11.94 -7.97
C MET A 95 -4.73 -12.89 -8.63
N ARG A 96 -4.79 -14.19 -8.32
CA ARG A 96 -3.95 -15.22 -8.95
C ARG A 96 -4.15 -15.22 -10.47
N LYS A 97 -5.39 -15.22 -10.93
CA LYS A 97 -5.71 -15.19 -12.36
C LYS A 97 -5.15 -13.94 -13.03
N SER A 98 -5.27 -12.77 -12.40
CA SER A 98 -4.70 -11.52 -12.91
C SER A 98 -3.18 -11.62 -13.10
N VAL A 99 -2.45 -12.16 -12.11
CA VAL A 99 -1.01 -12.43 -12.22
C VAL A 99 -0.72 -13.35 -13.41
N GLN A 100 -1.41 -14.48 -13.50
CA GLN A 100 -1.18 -15.44 -14.57
C GLN A 100 -1.47 -14.85 -15.96
N VAL A 101 -2.55 -14.10 -16.12
CA VAL A 101 -2.92 -13.45 -17.38
C VAL A 101 -1.91 -12.36 -17.76
N ASN A 102 -1.50 -11.51 -16.81
CA ASN A 102 -0.57 -10.42 -17.09
C ASN A 102 0.79 -10.93 -17.53
N PHE A 103 1.33 -11.95 -16.86
CA PHE A 103 2.60 -12.55 -17.26
C PHE A 103 2.49 -13.37 -18.56
N ALA A 104 1.39 -14.08 -18.78
CA ALA A 104 1.16 -14.81 -20.04
C ALA A 104 1.15 -13.86 -21.25
N ARG A 105 0.61 -12.65 -21.13
CA ARG A 105 0.63 -11.62 -22.18
C ARG A 105 2.04 -11.19 -22.59
N SER A 106 3.02 -11.34 -21.69
CA SER A 106 4.44 -11.06 -21.95
C SER A 106 5.25 -12.33 -22.28
N GLY A 107 4.59 -13.46 -22.56
CA GLY A 107 5.25 -14.73 -22.90
C GLY A 107 5.85 -15.47 -21.70
N LEU A 108 5.48 -15.09 -20.47
CA LEU A 108 5.95 -15.71 -19.24
C LEU A 108 4.93 -16.73 -18.72
N GLN A 109 5.41 -17.79 -18.08
CA GLN A 109 4.56 -18.81 -17.46
C GLN A 109 4.49 -18.57 -15.96
N SER A 110 3.30 -18.70 -15.37
CA SER A 110 3.08 -18.49 -13.93
C SER A 110 2.42 -19.71 -13.31
N VAL A 111 3.12 -20.34 -12.36
CA VAL A 111 2.62 -21.48 -11.57
C VAL A 111 2.47 -21.04 -10.13
N CYS A 112 1.26 -21.14 -9.58
CA CYS A 112 0.99 -20.71 -8.22
C CYS A 112 0.66 -21.90 -7.32
N THR A 113 1.12 -21.82 -6.06
CA THR A 113 0.81 -22.81 -5.03
C THR A 113 -0.70 -22.89 -4.78
N HIS A 114 -1.14 -23.96 -4.14
CA HIS A 114 -2.48 -24.00 -3.56
C HIS A 114 -2.68 -22.82 -2.59
N VAL A 115 -3.94 -22.37 -2.49
CA VAL A 115 -4.35 -21.39 -1.51
C VAL A 115 -4.16 -21.98 -0.12
N ARG A 116 -3.60 -21.21 0.80
CA ARG A 116 -3.40 -21.61 2.19
C ARG A 116 -3.84 -20.52 3.16
N GLU A 117 -4.21 -20.94 4.36
CA GLU A 117 -4.47 -20.05 5.48
C GLU A 117 -3.20 -19.31 5.91
N SER A 118 -3.38 -18.07 6.34
CA SER A 118 -2.32 -17.20 6.82
C SER A 118 -2.90 -16.01 7.59
N ARG A 119 -2.12 -14.95 7.78
CA ARG A 119 -2.52 -13.73 8.49
C ARG A 119 -2.03 -12.46 7.80
N LEU A 120 -2.80 -11.40 7.79
CA LEU A 120 -2.36 -10.05 7.43
C LEU A 120 -2.31 -9.25 8.73
N SER A 121 -1.12 -9.12 9.33
CA SER A 121 -0.98 -8.68 10.73
C SER A 121 -1.91 -9.51 11.64
N VAL A 122 -2.92 -8.87 12.24
CA VAL A 122 -3.88 -9.51 13.14
C VAL A 122 -5.10 -10.13 12.45
N VAL A 123 -5.29 -9.91 11.14
CA VAL A 123 -6.48 -10.35 10.40
C VAL A 123 -6.25 -11.73 9.78
N PRO A 124 -7.17 -12.71 9.92
CA PRO A 124 -7.12 -13.95 9.16
C PRO A 124 -7.08 -13.68 7.65
N ALA A 125 -6.19 -14.37 6.95
CA ALA A 125 -5.97 -14.14 5.53
C ALA A 125 -5.81 -15.45 4.77
N LEU A 126 -5.96 -15.37 3.46
CA LEU A 126 -5.56 -16.43 2.54
C LEU A 126 -4.41 -15.95 1.68
N GLU A 127 -3.52 -16.86 1.30
CA GLU A 127 -2.39 -16.53 0.43
C GLU A 127 -2.07 -17.61 -0.60
N THR A 128 -1.41 -17.19 -1.67
CA THR A 128 -0.79 -18.05 -2.68
C THR A 128 0.52 -17.41 -3.16
N THR A 129 1.50 -18.23 -3.55
CA THR A 129 2.75 -17.74 -4.14
C THR A 129 2.88 -18.27 -5.55
N CYS A 130 3.15 -17.38 -6.49
CA CYS A 130 3.38 -17.67 -7.89
C CYS A 130 4.87 -17.62 -8.20
N THR A 131 5.36 -18.65 -8.87
CA THR A 131 6.67 -18.72 -9.52
C THR A 131 6.48 -18.41 -10.99
N ILE A 132 7.21 -17.42 -11.50
CA ILE A 132 7.14 -16.97 -12.88
C ILE A 132 8.41 -17.41 -13.61
N THR A 133 8.26 -18.04 -14.76
CA THR A 133 9.37 -18.51 -15.59
C THR A 133 9.34 -17.92 -17.00
N GLN A 134 10.53 -17.76 -17.58
CA GLN A 134 10.74 -17.45 -18.99
C GLN A 134 11.55 -18.57 -19.63
N ASN A 135 11.00 -19.26 -20.62
CA ASN A 135 11.67 -20.40 -21.27
C ASN A 135 12.19 -21.45 -20.27
N GLY A 136 11.44 -21.69 -19.19
CA GLY A 136 11.81 -22.63 -18.12
C GLY A 136 12.73 -22.05 -17.04
N VAL A 137 13.29 -20.85 -17.20
CA VAL A 137 14.13 -20.18 -16.20
C VAL A 137 13.26 -19.42 -15.20
N HIS A 138 13.47 -19.61 -13.90
CA HIS A 138 12.78 -18.85 -12.85
C HIS A 138 13.28 -17.41 -12.81
N VAL A 139 12.39 -16.46 -13.12
CA VAL A 139 12.73 -15.04 -13.24
C VAL A 139 12.12 -14.18 -12.15
N LEU A 140 10.95 -14.54 -11.63
CA LEU A 140 10.25 -13.76 -10.61
C LEU A 140 9.48 -14.69 -9.66
N THR A 141 9.33 -14.24 -8.42
CA THR A 141 8.39 -14.81 -7.46
C THR A 141 7.47 -13.71 -6.95
N GLN A 142 6.18 -14.01 -6.83
CA GLN A 142 5.20 -13.08 -6.27
C GLN A 142 4.27 -13.79 -5.29
N THR A 143 4.13 -13.25 -4.09
CA THR A 143 3.11 -13.68 -3.13
C THR A 143 1.94 -12.73 -3.14
N LEU A 144 0.74 -13.31 -3.08
CA LEU A 144 -0.54 -12.64 -3.01
C LEU A 144 -1.21 -13.01 -1.70
N VAL A 145 -1.76 -12.02 -1.01
CA VAL A 145 -2.49 -12.18 0.24
C VAL A 145 -3.79 -11.39 0.15
N ALA A 146 -4.90 -12.02 0.53
CA ALA A 146 -6.20 -11.40 0.63
C ALA A 146 -6.75 -11.57 2.05
N ALA A 147 -7.35 -10.52 2.58
CA ALA A 147 -7.99 -10.51 3.90
C ALA A 147 -9.22 -9.61 3.86
N ALA A 148 -10.18 -9.85 4.75
CA ALA A 148 -11.35 -8.99 4.89
C ALA A 148 -11.87 -8.98 6.33
N SER A 149 -12.58 -7.91 6.64
CA SER A 149 -13.43 -7.70 7.81
C SER A 149 -14.86 -7.38 7.34
N LYS A 150 -15.75 -6.99 8.25
CA LYS A 150 -17.11 -6.57 7.89
C LYS A 150 -17.15 -5.30 7.03
N GLU A 151 -16.17 -4.42 7.19
CA GLU A 151 -16.21 -3.07 6.60
C GLU A 151 -15.08 -2.82 5.59
N LEU A 152 -14.01 -3.60 5.67
CA LEU A 152 -12.79 -3.40 4.90
C LEU A 152 -12.32 -4.71 4.27
N ALA A 153 -11.77 -4.61 3.06
CA ALA A 153 -10.99 -5.67 2.44
C ALA A 153 -9.59 -5.17 2.12
N TRP A 154 -8.62 -6.08 2.19
CA TRP A 154 -7.22 -5.81 1.92
C TRP A 154 -6.66 -6.80 0.91
N SER A 155 -5.84 -6.29 0.00
CA SER A 155 -4.95 -7.09 -0.83
C SER A 155 -3.51 -6.62 -0.61
N LEU A 156 -2.63 -7.56 -0.27
CA LEU A 156 -1.19 -7.34 -0.21
C LEU A 156 -0.54 -8.19 -1.30
N SER A 157 0.40 -7.60 -2.02
CA SER A 157 1.29 -8.34 -2.90
C SER A 157 2.74 -7.97 -2.64
N TYR A 158 3.64 -8.94 -2.77
CA TYR A 158 5.07 -8.69 -2.74
C TYR A 158 5.79 -9.58 -3.74
N ALA A 159 6.62 -8.97 -4.57
CA ALA A 159 7.25 -9.60 -5.73
C ALA A 159 8.71 -9.20 -5.86
N GLY A 160 9.56 -10.10 -6.33
CA GLY A 160 10.96 -9.82 -6.62
C GLY A 160 11.51 -10.81 -7.64
N SER A 161 12.71 -10.56 -8.14
CA SER A 161 13.45 -11.57 -8.92
C SER A 161 13.60 -12.86 -8.11
N ALA A 162 13.98 -13.99 -8.73
CA ALA A 162 14.18 -15.24 -7.99
C ALA A 162 15.07 -15.03 -6.73
N ASP A 163 16.23 -14.40 -6.90
CA ASP A 163 17.17 -14.10 -5.83
C ASP A 163 16.70 -12.94 -4.93
N GLY A 164 16.13 -11.89 -5.53
CA GLY A 164 15.63 -10.73 -4.80
C GLY A 164 14.50 -11.11 -3.84
N TYR A 165 13.59 -11.97 -4.30
CA TYR A 165 12.53 -12.52 -3.46
C TYR A 165 13.10 -13.39 -2.35
N ALA A 166 13.98 -14.34 -2.67
CA ALA A 166 14.58 -15.24 -1.68
C ALA A 166 15.33 -14.47 -0.57
N SER A 167 16.06 -13.42 -0.95
CA SER A 167 16.88 -12.63 -0.02
C SER A 167 16.07 -11.66 0.85
N ASN A 168 14.90 -11.21 0.39
CA ASN A 168 14.12 -10.17 1.08
C ASN A 168 12.79 -10.68 1.65
N LYS A 169 12.45 -11.96 1.46
CA LYS A 169 11.19 -12.54 1.92
C LYS A 169 10.92 -12.31 3.41
N ASP A 170 11.92 -12.52 4.27
CA ASP A 170 11.74 -12.37 5.71
C ASP A 170 11.49 -10.90 6.12
N GLU A 171 12.05 -9.95 5.38
CA GLU A 171 11.76 -8.53 5.59
C GLU A 171 10.33 -8.18 5.15
N ALA A 172 9.88 -8.70 4.01
CA ALA A 172 8.50 -8.54 3.57
C ALA A 172 7.50 -9.14 4.57
N LEU A 173 7.83 -10.29 5.17
CA LEU A 173 7.02 -10.89 6.22
C LEU A 173 6.96 -10.00 7.47
N ARG A 174 8.09 -9.42 7.91
CA ARG A 174 8.08 -8.45 9.02
C ARG A 174 7.24 -7.21 8.72
N ILE A 175 7.33 -6.66 7.50
CA ILE A 175 6.49 -5.53 7.07
C ILE A 175 5.01 -5.92 7.16
N ARG A 176 4.64 -7.07 6.61
CA ARG A 176 3.29 -7.64 6.65
C ARG A 176 2.77 -7.83 8.08
N GLU A 177 3.61 -8.30 9.00
CA GLU A 177 3.25 -8.51 10.40
C GLU A 177 3.09 -7.19 11.16
N SER A 178 3.80 -6.15 10.75
CA SER A 178 3.77 -4.82 11.37
C SER A 178 2.60 -3.92 10.93
N LEU A 179 1.76 -4.39 10.00
CA LEU A 179 0.67 -3.59 9.44
C LEU A 179 -0.30 -3.14 10.53
N ARG A 180 -0.66 -1.85 10.47
CA ARG A 180 -1.65 -1.22 11.34
C ARG A 180 -3.00 -1.19 10.63
N LEU A 181 -3.76 -2.26 10.79
CA LEU A 181 -5.08 -2.40 10.18
C LEU A 181 -6.13 -1.91 11.18
N ASP A 182 -6.96 -0.95 10.79
CA ASP A 182 -8.14 -0.57 11.58
C ASP A 182 -9.21 -1.65 11.40
N VAL A 183 -9.31 -2.55 12.37
CA VAL A 183 -10.31 -3.60 12.41
C VAL A 183 -11.26 -3.27 13.54
N THR A 184 -12.09 -2.24 13.34
CA THR A 184 -13.19 -1.99 14.27
C THR A 184 -14.13 -3.22 14.24
N GLN A 185 -14.36 -3.84 15.40
CA GLN A 185 -15.11 -5.12 15.56
C GLN A 185 -16.64 -4.94 15.53
#